data_AF-A0A518H4R2-F1
#
_entry.id   AF-A0A518H4R2-F1
#
_cell.length_a   1.000
_cell.length_b   1.000
_cell.length_c   1.000
_cell.angle_alpha   90.00
_cell.angle_beta   90.00
_cell.angle_gamma   90.00
#
_symmetry.space_group_name_H-M   'P 1'
#
loop_
_entity.id
_entity.type
_entity.pdbx_description
1 polymer ?
#
loop_
_entity_poly.entity_id
_entity_poly.type
_entity_poly.pdbx_seq_one_letter_code
_entity_poly.pdbx_strand_id
1 'polypeptide(L)'
;MAHGDPGHPPTDPFGRRDGGGLGDGRALAEAEAPDPASPGQVVETTVSPFHCLYQDALWLHTQARLRLPRSESEAGRLCRASLLLYLQAAEALVHQAAVEIGRPELAHLIADPSRPMPLRDAWALLPAVAAEEPPAALDPDGPPWPQFLELLALRDGWTYPGLPSERRAYYAPSADGSSFEPLDPRAVPPGLCPSPDRLRSPRTGLPRDPYALRPHHLDTARGVLDQAIAALDRRLDGALTRDARHRKEPCRILPPRPLA
;
A
#
# COMPACT_ATOMS: atom_id res chain seq x y z
N MET A 1 -29.13 11.10 43.02
CA MET A 1 -29.51 11.31 41.60
C MET A 1 -28.35 10.86 40.76
N ALA A 2 -28.63 9.96 39.83
CA ALA A 2 -27.69 9.30 38.92
C ALA A 2 -27.63 10.02 37.55
N HIS A 3 -26.72 9.52 36.71
CA HIS A 3 -26.37 9.87 35.32
C HIS A 3 -25.33 10.97 35.17
N GLY A 4 -24.23 10.83 34.43
CA GLY A 4 -23.72 9.85 33.44
C GLY A 4 -22.62 10.60 32.66
N ASP A 5 -21.63 10.07 31.95
CA ASP A 5 -21.19 8.73 31.54
C ASP A 5 -19.74 8.97 31.02
N PRO A 6 -18.71 8.18 31.38
CA PRO A 6 -17.33 8.44 30.96
C PRO A 6 -16.97 7.68 29.68
N GLY A 7 -16.45 8.42 28.69
CA GLY A 7 -15.43 7.99 27.73
C GLY A 7 -15.61 6.66 27.02
N HIS A 8 -15.99 6.72 25.74
CA HIS A 8 -15.81 5.61 24.80
C HIS A 8 -14.33 5.14 24.77
N PRO A 9 -14.05 3.85 25.02
CA PRO A 9 -12.73 3.29 24.76
C PRO A 9 -12.49 3.11 23.25
N PRO A 10 -11.22 3.05 22.81
CA PRO A 10 -10.86 2.92 21.41
C PRO A 10 -11.36 1.60 20.83
N THR A 11 -11.94 1.67 19.64
CA THR A 11 -12.33 0.52 18.82
C THR A 11 -11.11 -0.33 18.48
N ASP A 12 -11.20 -1.62 18.79
CA ASP A 12 -10.20 -2.65 18.53
C ASP A 12 -9.81 -2.71 17.03
N PRO A 13 -8.52 -2.63 16.67
CA PRO A 13 -8.06 -2.79 15.29
C PRO A 13 -8.22 -4.24 14.75
N PHE A 14 -8.53 -5.21 15.61
CA PHE A 14 -8.76 -6.61 15.26
C PHE A 14 -10.25 -6.95 15.36
N GLY A 15 -11.07 -6.35 14.49
CA GLY A 15 -12.53 -6.47 14.53
C GLY A 15 -13.05 -7.90 14.78
N ARG A 16 -13.67 -8.09 15.93
CA ARG A 16 -14.57 -9.21 16.23
C ARG A 16 -15.97 -8.85 15.72
N ARG A 17 -16.53 -9.66 14.83
CA ARG A 17 -17.96 -9.59 14.46
C ARG A 17 -18.63 -10.86 14.93
N ASP A 18 -19.59 -10.72 15.82
CA ASP A 18 -20.47 -11.81 16.22
C ASP A 18 -21.43 -12.18 15.06
N GLY A 19 -21.43 -13.47 14.72
CA GLY A 19 -22.66 -14.24 14.42
C GLY A 19 -23.14 -14.39 12.97
N GLY A 20 -22.96 -15.60 12.42
CA GLY A 20 -24.07 -16.42 11.90
C GLY A 20 -24.22 -16.58 10.38
N GLY A 21 -24.07 -17.82 9.88
CA GLY A 21 -24.66 -18.24 8.59
C GLY A 21 -23.90 -19.33 7.83
N LEU A 22 -24.44 -20.56 7.87
CA LEU A 22 -23.97 -21.80 7.24
C LEU A 22 -23.72 -21.73 5.71
N GLY A 23 -22.62 -22.33 5.26
CA GLY A 23 -22.36 -22.67 3.85
C GLY A 23 -21.05 -23.44 3.69
N ASP A 24 -21.15 -24.69 3.25
CA ASP A 24 -20.02 -25.61 3.06
C ASP A 24 -18.96 -25.07 2.08
N GLY A 25 -17.74 -24.91 2.59
CA GLY A 25 -16.57 -24.55 1.82
C GLY A 25 -15.43 -24.21 2.77
N ARG A 26 -14.57 -25.19 3.08
CA ARG A 26 -13.37 -25.12 3.95
C ARG A 26 -13.07 -23.73 4.52
N ALA A 27 -13.81 -23.34 5.56
CA ALA A 27 -13.50 -22.17 6.35
C ALA A 27 -12.19 -22.46 7.07
N LEU A 28 -11.14 -21.68 6.77
CA LEU A 28 -10.03 -21.55 7.70
C LEU A 28 -10.64 -21.04 9.00
N ALA A 29 -10.59 -21.86 10.04
CA ALA A 29 -11.10 -21.56 11.37
C ALA A 29 -10.63 -20.15 11.79
N GLU A 30 -11.51 -19.40 12.46
CA GLU A 30 -11.08 -18.22 13.21
C GLU A 30 -9.83 -18.61 13.99
N ALA A 31 -8.72 -17.90 13.75
CA ALA A 31 -7.45 -18.24 14.37
C ALA A 31 -7.66 -18.30 15.89
N GLU A 32 -7.51 -19.49 16.48
CA GLU A 32 -7.60 -19.65 17.93
C GLU A 32 -6.61 -18.67 18.57
N ALA A 33 -7.08 -17.87 19.51
CA ALA A 33 -6.22 -16.96 20.24
C ALA A 33 -5.38 -17.75 21.25
N PRO A 34 -4.07 -17.42 21.42
CA PRO A 34 -3.23 -18.12 22.37
C PRO A 34 -3.84 -18.01 23.77
N ASP A 35 -3.91 -19.15 24.46
CA ASP A 35 -4.42 -19.21 25.82
C ASP A 35 -3.30 -18.81 26.79
N PRO A 36 -3.42 -17.66 27.47
CA PRO A 36 -2.40 -17.22 28.43
C PRO A 36 -2.23 -18.19 29.60
N ALA A 37 -3.18 -19.09 29.85
CA ALA A 37 -3.09 -20.12 30.88
C ALA A 37 -2.28 -21.37 30.46
N SER A 38 -1.91 -21.50 29.18
CA SER A 38 -1.23 -22.66 28.62
C SER A 38 0.23 -22.35 28.25
N PRO A 39 1.20 -22.44 29.19
CA PRO A 39 2.59 -22.18 28.90
C PRO A 39 3.16 -23.18 27.88
N GLY A 40 3.93 -22.69 26.91
CA GLY A 40 4.58 -23.51 25.87
C GLY A 40 3.79 -23.68 24.58
N GLN A 41 2.65 -22.99 24.41
CA GLN A 41 2.01 -22.87 23.10
C GLN A 41 2.94 -22.19 22.09
N VAL A 42 2.97 -22.72 20.87
CA VAL A 42 3.73 -22.15 19.76
C VAL A 42 2.74 -21.64 18.71
N VAL A 43 2.92 -20.41 18.25
CA VAL A 43 2.13 -19.86 17.14
C VAL A 43 2.90 -20.08 15.84
N GLU A 44 2.32 -20.86 14.93
CA GLU A 44 2.77 -21.01 13.56
C GLU A 44 2.01 -20.02 12.67
N THR A 45 2.73 -19.26 11.85
CA THR A 45 2.13 -18.33 10.87
C THR A 45 2.87 -18.41 9.55
N THR A 46 2.15 -18.13 8.45
CA THR A 46 2.78 -17.85 7.15
C THR A 46 2.81 -16.34 6.96
N VAL A 47 4.03 -15.78 6.95
CA VAL A 47 4.23 -14.33 6.78
C VAL A 47 3.70 -13.90 5.42
N SER A 48 2.84 -12.88 5.39
CA SER A 48 2.40 -12.25 4.13
C SER A 48 3.29 -11.04 3.83
N PRO A 49 4.07 -11.07 2.73
CA PRO A 49 4.93 -9.95 2.37
C PRO A 49 4.14 -8.66 2.07
N PHE A 50 2.91 -8.76 1.53
CA PHE A 50 2.05 -7.58 1.41
C PHE A 50 1.66 -7.03 2.79
N HIS A 51 1.23 -7.90 3.72
CA HIS A 51 0.74 -7.46 5.02
C HIS A 51 1.81 -6.70 5.80
N CYS A 52 3.02 -7.27 5.89
CA CYS A 52 4.10 -6.64 6.65
C CYS A 52 4.49 -5.26 6.08
N LEU A 53 4.71 -5.17 4.76
CA LEU A 53 5.07 -3.91 4.10
C LEU A 53 3.96 -2.85 4.19
N TYR A 54 2.70 -3.28 4.08
CA TYR A 54 1.56 -2.37 4.18
C TYR A 54 1.37 -1.82 5.59
N GLN A 55 1.58 -2.64 6.64
CA GLN A 55 1.54 -2.18 8.03
C GLN A 55 2.66 -1.18 8.33
N ASP A 56 3.88 -1.44 7.85
CA ASP A 56 5.00 -0.50 7.99
C ASP A 56 4.71 0.83 7.26
N ALA A 57 4.09 0.76 6.07
CA ALA A 57 3.64 1.95 5.33
C ALA A 57 2.63 2.76 6.15
N LEU A 58 1.64 2.11 6.77
CA LEU A 58 0.64 2.74 7.64
C LEU A 58 1.28 3.36 8.89
N TRP A 59 2.24 2.67 9.50
CA TRP A 59 2.96 3.19 10.66
C TRP A 59 3.71 4.47 10.30
N LEU A 60 4.49 4.47 9.21
CA LEU A 60 5.21 5.66 8.74
C LEU A 60 4.27 6.80 8.35
N HIS A 61 3.15 6.50 7.71
CA HIS A 61 2.11 7.48 7.40
C HIS A 61 1.59 8.14 8.69
N THR A 62 1.29 7.34 9.70
CA THR A 62 0.84 7.83 11.01
C THR A 62 1.91 8.70 11.68
N GLN A 63 3.17 8.27 11.66
CA GLN A 63 4.28 9.07 12.19
C GLN A 63 4.43 10.40 11.45
N ALA A 64 4.26 10.42 10.13
CA ALA A 64 4.32 11.65 9.34
C ALA A 64 3.27 12.68 9.79
N ARG A 65 2.05 12.24 10.10
CA ARG A 65 0.98 13.10 10.63
C ARG A 65 1.34 13.70 11.99
N LEU A 66 1.92 12.89 12.87
CA LEU A 66 2.36 13.35 14.21
C LEU A 66 3.57 14.29 14.15
N ARG A 67 4.40 14.18 13.10
CA ARG A 67 5.60 15.00 12.90
C ARG A 67 5.33 16.30 12.17
N LEU A 68 4.30 16.36 11.33
CA LEU A 68 3.98 17.54 10.53
C LEU A 68 3.94 18.85 11.33
N PRO A 69 3.31 18.93 12.54
CA PRO A 69 3.31 20.18 13.31
C PRO A 69 4.67 20.61 13.86
N ARG A 70 5.67 19.71 13.87
CA ARG A 70 7.00 19.94 14.45
C ARG A 70 8.08 20.14 13.38
N SER A 71 8.00 19.40 12.29
CA SER A 71 8.98 19.46 11.21
C SER A 71 8.37 18.94 9.90
N GLU A 72 8.20 19.84 8.93
CA GLU A 72 7.73 19.48 7.59
C GLU A 72 8.74 18.59 6.85
N SER A 73 10.04 18.83 7.04
CA SER A 73 11.10 18.01 6.44
C SER A 73 11.08 16.57 6.95
N GLU A 74 10.93 16.36 8.27
CA GLU A 74 10.76 15.02 8.83
C GLU A 74 9.48 14.35 8.32
N ALA A 75 8.36 15.09 8.30
CA ALA A 75 7.10 14.59 7.79
C ALA A 75 7.21 14.17 6.31
N GLY A 76 7.87 14.98 5.48
CA GLY A 76 8.11 14.68 4.06
C GLY A 76 8.96 13.44 3.86
N ARG A 77 10.03 13.26 4.65
CA ARG A 77 10.86 12.03 4.61
C ARG A 77 10.06 10.78 4.96
N LEU A 78 9.25 10.85 6.03
CA LEU A 78 8.36 9.76 6.44
C LEU A 78 7.30 9.48 5.38
N CYS A 79 6.74 10.54 4.77
CA CYS A 79 5.76 10.39 3.70
C CYS A 79 6.34 9.68 2.49
N ARG A 80 7.54 10.07 2.04
CA ARG A 80 8.22 9.41 0.92
C ARG A 80 8.47 7.92 1.20
N ALA A 81 8.98 7.59 2.39
CA ALA A 81 9.23 6.21 2.77
C ALA A 81 7.92 5.39 2.82
N SER A 82 6.85 5.94 3.38
CA SER A 82 5.53 5.32 3.39
C SER A 82 4.96 5.08 1.99
N LEU A 83 5.08 6.04 1.07
CA LEU A 83 4.62 5.86 -0.32
C LEU A 83 5.34 4.70 -1.01
N LEU A 84 6.67 4.63 -0.86
CA LEU A 84 7.47 3.55 -1.44
C LEU A 84 7.04 2.18 -0.87
N LEU A 85 6.81 2.09 0.44
CA LEU A 85 6.33 0.86 1.06
C LEU A 85 4.91 0.48 0.61
N TYR A 86 4.00 1.43 0.40
CA TYR A 86 2.68 1.11 -0.18
C TYR A 86 2.80 0.47 -1.56
N LEU A 87 3.68 1.00 -2.42
CA LEU A 87 3.91 0.44 -3.75
C LEU A 87 4.66 -0.90 -3.70
N GLN A 88 5.60 -1.06 -2.78
CA GLN A 88 6.28 -2.35 -2.57
C GLN A 88 5.34 -3.41 -1.99
N ALA A 89 4.41 -3.03 -1.11
CA ALA A 89 3.35 -3.92 -0.65
C ALA A 89 2.52 -4.37 -1.86
N ALA A 90 2.06 -3.44 -2.69
CA ALA A 90 1.32 -3.75 -3.92
C ALA A 90 2.07 -4.72 -4.84
N GLU A 91 3.39 -4.55 -4.96
CA GLU A 91 4.28 -5.45 -5.69
C GLU A 91 4.33 -6.84 -5.07
N ALA A 92 4.52 -6.93 -3.76
CA ALA A 92 4.46 -8.18 -3.01
C ALA A 92 3.11 -8.91 -3.18
N LEU A 93 1.99 -8.18 -3.20
CA LEU A 93 0.67 -8.77 -3.39
C LEU A 93 0.52 -9.44 -4.75
N VAL A 94 0.96 -8.79 -5.82
CA VAL A 94 0.88 -9.35 -7.18
C VAL A 94 1.76 -10.58 -7.32
N HIS A 95 2.99 -10.54 -6.79
CA HIS A 95 3.90 -11.68 -6.80
C HIS A 95 3.39 -12.84 -5.94
N GLN A 96 2.88 -12.57 -4.73
CA GLN A 96 2.25 -13.56 -3.87
C GLN A 96 1.04 -14.20 -4.57
N ALA A 97 0.17 -13.39 -5.19
CA ALA A 97 -0.97 -13.88 -5.94
C ALA A 97 -0.56 -14.77 -7.12
N ALA A 98 0.48 -14.41 -7.87
CA ALA A 98 0.97 -15.25 -8.96
C ALA A 98 1.36 -16.66 -8.50
N VAL A 99 1.93 -16.80 -7.30
CA VAL A 99 2.29 -18.11 -6.70
C VAL A 99 1.05 -18.84 -6.17
N GLU A 100 0.17 -18.13 -5.47
CA GLU A 100 -0.91 -18.77 -4.70
C GLU A 100 -2.21 -19.00 -5.49
N ILE A 101 -2.47 -18.22 -6.53
CA ILE A 101 -3.66 -18.35 -7.39
C ILE A 101 -3.33 -18.53 -8.87
N GLY A 102 -2.08 -18.27 -9.27
CA GLY A 102 -1.66 -18.47 -10.65
C GLY A 102 -1.63 -19.94 -11.03
N ARG A 103 -1.80 -20.23 -12.33
CA ARG A 103 -1.54 -21.57 -12.87
C ARG A 103 -0.08 -21.96 -12.59
N PRO A 104 0.19 -23.15 -12.01
CA PRO A 104 1.54 -23.53 -11.57
C PRO A 104 2.61 -23.41 -12.67
N GLU A 105 2.26 -23.76 -13.90
CA GLU A 105 3.14 -23.69 -15.07
C GLU A 105 3.45 -22.25 -15.52
N LEU A 106 2.64 -21.27 -15.12
CA LEU A 106 2.79 -19.85 -15.50
C LEU A 106 3.21 -18.93 -14.34
N ALA A 107 3.07 -19.37 -13.08
CA ALA A 107 3.38 -18.56 -11.90
C ALA A 107 4.79 -17.95 -11.94
N HIS A 108 5.76 -18.70 -12.48
CA HIS A 108 7.16 -18.27 -12.62
C HIS A 108 7.37 -17.08 -13.56
N LEU A 109 6.41 -16.77 -14.45
CA LEU A 109 6.51 -15.60 -15.33
C LEU A 109 6.47 -14.29 -14.56
N ILE A 110 5.78 -14.28 -13.42
CA ILE A 110 5.66 -13.12 -12.53
C ILE A 110 6.55 -13.31 -11.31
N ALA A 111 6.49 -14.46 -10.64
CA ALA A 111 7.05 -14.66 -9.31
C ALA A 111 8.53 -15.07 -9.26
N ASP A 112 9.26 -15.08 -10.38
CA ASP A 112 10.68 -15.46 -10.41
C ASP A 112 11.58 -14.33 -9.84
N PRO A 113 12.18 -14.52 -8.65
CA PRO A 113 12.99 -13.49 -8.00
C PRO A 113 14.31 -13.20 -8.73
N SER A 114 14.77 -14.10 -9.61
CA SER A 114 15.97 -13.88 -10.42
C SER A 114 15.72 -12.93 -11.59
N ARG A 115 14.44 -12.71 -11.94
CA ARG A 115 13.99 -11.87 -13.06
C ARG A 115 12.78 -11.05 -12.63
N PRO A 116 12.98 -10.06 -11.72
CA PRO A 116 11.87 -9.27 -11.19
C PRO A 116 11.16 -8.53 -12.32
N MET A 117 9.83 -8.70 -12.38
CA MET A 117 8.98 -8.02 -13.35
C MET A 117 8.54 -6.66 -12.80
N PRO A 118 8.57 -5.58 -13.59
CA PRO A 118 8.02 -4.30 -13.17
C PRO A 118 6.57 -4.44 -12.73
N LEU A 119 6.21 -3.82 -11.60
CA LEU A 119 4.86 -3.93 -11.02
C LEU A 119 3.74 -3.68 -12.03
N ARG A 120 3.90 -2.69 -12.93
CA ARG A 120 2.92 -2.42 -13.99
C ARG A 120 2.61 -3.65 -14.85
N ASP A 121 3.66 -4.36 -15.25
CA ASP A 121 3.57 -5.49 -16.17
C ASP A 121 3.05 -6.72 -15.43
N ALA A 122 3.56 -6.96 -14.22
CA ALA A 122 3.08 -8.03 -13.36
C ALA A 122 1.58 -7.89 -13.05
N TRP A 123 1.14 -6.66 -12.76
CA TRP A 123 -0.27 -6.33 -12.50
C TRP A 123 -1.17 -6.60 -13.71
N ALA A 124 -0.71 -6.21 -14.90
CA ALA A 124 -1.46 -6.41 -16.13
C ALA A 124 -1.56 -7.90 -16.52
N LEU A 125 -0.48 -8.65 -16.27
CA LEU A 125 -0.34 -10.06 -16.63
C LEU A 125 -1.05 -11.01 -15.67
N LEU A 126 -1.14 -10.68 -14.37
CA LEU A 126 -1.67 -11.57 -13.33
C LEU A 126 -3.03 -12.20 -13.67
N PRO A 127 -4.05 -11.47 -14.18
CA PRO A 127 -5.33 -12.10 -14.54
C PRO A 127 -5.20 -13.19 -15.61
N ALA A 128 -4.30 -13.03 -16.59
CA ALA A 128 -4.06 -14.06 -17.60
C ALA A 128 -3.30 -15.28 -17.05
N VAL A 129 -2.50 -15.08 -16.00
CA VAL A 129 -1.80 -16.17 -15.29
C VAL A 129 -2.76 -16.95 -14.40
N ALA A 130 -3.70 -16.26 -13.74
CA ALA A 130 -4.62 -16.85 -12.77
C ALA A 130 -5.92 -17.42 -13.36
N ALA A 131 -6.45 -16.84 -14.45
CA ALA A 131 -7.72 -17.28 -15.02
C ALA A 131 -7.55 -18.51 -15.95
N GLU A 132 -8.52 -19.42 -15.90
CA GLU A 132 -8.65 -20.51 -16.88
C GLU A 132 -9.21 -20.01 -18.21
N GLU A 133 -10.12 -19.04 -18.15
CA GLU A 133 -10.70 -18.34 -19.29
C GLU A 133 -10.03 -16.97 -19.51
N PRO A 134 -10.09 -16.41 -20.74
CA PRO A 134 -9.56 -15.07 -20.98
C PRO A 134 -10.22 -14.04 -20.07
N PRO A 135 -9.45 -13.28 -19.26
CA PRO A 135 -10.02 -12.30 -18.37
C PRO A 135 -10.64 -11.15 -19.17
N ALA A 136 -11.63 -10.48 -18.58
CA ALA A 136 -12.19 -9.27 -19.16
C ALA A 136 -11.09 -8.24 -19.49
N ALA A 137 -11.28 -7.54 -20.60
CA ALA A 137 -10.36 -6.51 -21.07
C ALA A 137 -10.22 -5.41 -19.99
N LEU A 138 -8.98 -4.97 -19.77
CA LEU A 138 -8.70 -3.79 -18.96
C LEU A 138 -9.04 -2.54 -19.77
N ASP A 139 -9.82 -1.63 -19.20
CA ASP A 139 -9.90 -0.25 -19.70
C ASP A 139 -8.70 0.54 -19.13
N PRO A 140 -7.68 0.86 -19.94
CA PRO A 140 -6.49 1.56 -19.47
C PRO A 140 -6.74 3.06 -19.26
N ASP A 141 -7.81 3.63 -19.82
CA ASP A 141 -8.07 5.07 -19.73
C ASP A 141 -9.02 5.41 -18.58
N GLY A 142 -9.78 4.41 -18.11
CA GLY A 142 -10.69 4.48 -16.98
C GLY A 142 -10.00 4.43 -15.59
N PRO A 143 -10.57 5.10 -14.57
CA PRO A 143 -10.07 5.00 -13.20
C PRO A 143 -10.17 3.56 -12.66
N PRO A 144 -9.23 3.12 -11.81
CA PRO A 144 -8.15 3.90 -11.18
C PRO A 144 -6.82 3.85 -11.95
N TRP A 145 -6.78 3.28 -13.15
CA TRP A 145 -5.52 2.89 -13.80
C TRP A 145 -4.60 4.06 -14.12
N PRO A 146 -5.06 5.18 -14.72
CA PRO A 146 -4.20 6.32 -14.95
C PRO A 146 -3.60 6.93 -13.68
N GLN A 147 -4.37 6.95 -12.58
CA GLN A 147 -3.89 7.43 -11.27
C GLN A 147 -2.84 6.49 -10.70
N PHE A 148 -3.06 5.17 -10.82
CA PHE A 148 -2.10 4.18 -10.35
C PHE A 148 -0.78 4.26 -11.14
N LEU A 149 -0.86 4.43 -12.47
CA LEU A 149 0.32 4.67 -13.31
C LEU A 149 1.09 5.93 -12.92
N GLU A 150 0.42 6.99 -12.46
CA GLU A 150 1.12 8.17 -11.92
C GLU A 150 1.91 7.86 -10.64
N LEU A 151 1.39 7.00 -9.76
CA LEU A 151 2.12 6.57 -8.57
C LEU A 151 3.38 5.77 -8.93
N LEU A 152 3.25 4.85 -9.90
CA LEU A 152 4.39 4.08 -10.41
C LEU A 152 5.42 4.98 -11.07
N ALA A 153 4.98 5.90 -11.93
CA ALA A 153 5.86 6.87 -12.58
C ALA A 153 6.57 7.79 -11.58
N LEU A 154 5.92 8.11 -10.45
CA LEU A 154 6.54 8.90 -9.38
C LEU A 154 7.67 8.13 -8.69
N ARG A 155 7.43 6.87 -8.31
CA ARG A 155 8.47 5.97 -7.78
C ARG A 155 9.63 5.82 -8.77
N ASP A 156 9.31 5.48 -10.01
CA ASP A 156 10.31 5.21 -11.04
C ASP A 156 11.12 6.47 -11.36
N GLY A 157 10.50 7.66 -11.35
CA GLY A 157 11.20 8.93 -11.50
C GLY A 157 12.18 9.27 -10.37
N TRP A 158 12.10 8.61 -9.22
CA TRP A 158 13.09 8.75 -8.14
C TRP A 158 14.19 7.69 -8.22
N THR A 159 13.85 6.48 -8.66
CA THR A 159 14.81 5.37 -8.83
C THR A 159 15.65 5.53 -10.10
N TYR A 160 15.04 6.00 -11.19
CA TYR A 160 15.62 6.16 -12.52
C TYR A 160 15.41 7.61 -13.02
N PRO A 161 16.12 8.59 -12.45
CA PRO A 161 15.68 10.00 -12.46
C PRO A 161 15.99 10.79 -13.74
N GLY A 162 16.40 10.13 -14.83
CA GLY A 162 16.70 10.80 -16.10
C GLY A 162 17.76 11.90 -15.99
N LEU A 163 17.61 12.95 -16.81
CA LEU A 163 18.57 14.05 -16.90
C LEU A 163 18.42 15.07 -15.74
N PRO A 164 19.51 15.74 -15.30
CA PRO A 164 19.42 16.77 -14.26
C PRO A 164 18.42 17.90 -14.54
N SER A 165 18.20 18.25 -15.81
CA SER A 165 17.21 19.25 -16.24
C SER A 165 15.76 18.84 -15.98
N GLU A 166 15.47 17.55 -15.94
CA GLU A 166 14.13 16.99 -15.74
C GLU A 166 13.74 16.88 -14.27
N ARG A 167 14.74 16.82 -13.38
CA ARG A 167 14.59 16.72 -11.93
C ARG A 167 14.84 18.03 -11.17
N ARG A 168 14.74 19.18 -11.85
CA ARG A 168 14.87 20.50 -11.19
C ARG A 168 13.71 20.70 -10.22
N ALA A 169 14.04 20.90 -8.95
CA ALA A 169 13.11 21.33 -7.92
C ALA A 169 13.30 22.83 -7.63
N TYR A 170 12.22 23.48 -7.20
CA TYR A 170 12.21 24.91 -6.91
C TYR A 170 11.73 25.12 -5.48
N TYR A 171 12.44 25.94 -4.74
CA TYR A 171 12.17 26.21 -3.33
C TYR A 171 12.07 27.71 -3.09
N ALA A 172 11.17 28.10 -2.19
CA ALA A 172 11.12 29.44 -1.64
C ALA A 172 11.96 29.48 -0.36
N PRO A 173 12.84 30.49 -0.19
CA PRO A 173 13.51 30.69 1.09
C PRO A 173 12.47 31.09 2.15
N SER A 174 12.69 30.66 3.39
CA SER A 174 11.94 31.17 4.54
C SER A 174 12.20 32.66 4.76
N ALA A 175 11.29 33.34 5.48
CA ALA A 175 11.39 34.78 5.73
C ALA A 175 12.67 35.18 6.49
N ASP A 176 13.21 34.27 7.32
CA ASP A 176 14.46 34.43 8.06
C ASP A 176 15.69 33.87 7.32
N GLY A 177 15.50 33.30 6.13
CA GLY A 177 16.55 32.70 5.29
C GLY A 177 17.21 31.44 5.86
N SER A 178 16.67 30.88 6.95
CA SER A 178 17.25 29.73 7.64
C SER A 178 16.82 28.38 7.05
N SER A 179 15.74 28.34 6.27
CA SER A 179 15.21 27.15 5.63
C SER A 179 14.71 27.41 4.21
N PHE A 180 14.39 26.32 3.51
CA PHE A 180 13.82 26.34 2.17
C PHE A 180 12.60 25.43 2.15
N GLU A 181 11.48 25.93 1.63
CA GLU A 181 10.25 25.17 1.47
C GLU A 181 9.95 24.95 -0.02
N PRO A 182 9.39 23.79 -0.43
CA PRO A 182 9.01 23.57 -1.82
C PRO A 182 8.08 24.67 -2.34
N LEU A 183 8.37 25.17 -3.55
CA LEU A 183 7.63 26.28 -4.15
C LEU A 183 6.18 25.87 -4.45
N ASP A 184 5.21 26.63 -3.94
CA ASP A 184 3.80 26.47 -4.33
C ASP A 184 3.64 26.82 -5.82
N PRO A 185 2.97 25.98 -6.65
CA PRO A 185 2.71 26.29 -8.05
C PRO A 185 2.04 27.66 -8.30
N ARG A 186 1.28 28.19 -7.35
CA ARG A 186 0.65 29.52 -7.42
C ARG A 186 1.62 30.66 -7.09
N ALA A 187 2.74 30.37 -6.45
CA ALA A 187 3.76 31.33 -6.04
C ALA A 187 4.95 31.39 -7.02
N VAL A 188 4.82 30.79 -8.21
CA VAL A 188 5.87 30.75 -9.22
C VAL A 188 6.15 32.17 -9.77
N PRO A 189 7.40 32.66 -9.71
CA PRO A 189 7.75 34.02 -10.18
C PRO A 189 7.50 34.22 -11.68
N PRO A 190 7.14 35.45 -12.12
CA PRO A 190 7.03 35.77 -13.54
C PRO A 190 8.33 35.46 -14.30
N GLY A 191 8.25 34.68 -15.38
CA GLY A 191 9.41 34.27 -16.19
C GLY A 191 10.01 32.91 -15.81
N LEU A 192 9.69 32.38 -14.63
CA LEU A 192 9.92 30.97 -14.31
C LEU A 192 8.65 30.22 -14.71
N CYS A 193 8.62 29.52 -15.85
CA CYS A 193 7.46 28.73 -16.26
C CYS A 193 7.78 27.23 -16.29
N PRO A 194 7.97 26.57 -15.13
CA PRO A 194 7.93 25.12 -15.12
C PRO A 194 6.53 24.70 -15.60
N SER A 195 6.45 23.74 -16.53
CA SER A 195 5.15 23.15 -16.87
C SER A 195 4.47 22.65 -15.58
N PRO A 196 3.17 22.91 -15.35
CA PRO A 196 2.45 22.41 -14.17
C PRO A 196 2.63 20.91 -13.97
N ASP A 197 2.69 20.15 -15.06
CA ASP A 197 2.91 18.70 -15.08
C ASP A 197 4.30 18.30 -14.58
N ARG A 198 5.26 19.23 -14.47
CA ARG A 198 6.57 18.99 -13.82
C ARG A 198 6.52 19.16 -12.32
N LEU A 199 5.59 19.95 -11.79
CA LEU A 199 5.48 20.18 -10.35
C LEU A 199 4.61 19.12 -9.69
N ARG A 200 3.51 18.72 -10.36
CA ARG A 200 2.54 17.77 -9.83
C ARG A 200 2.10 16.77 -10.89
N SER A 201 1.71 15.59 -10.44
CA SER A 201 1.03 14.60 -11.26
C SER A 201 -0.41 15.08 -11.53
N PRO A 202 -0.87 15.12 -12.80
CA PRO A 202 -2.10 15.82 -13.17
C PRO A 202 -3.38 15.18 -12.62
N ARG A 203 -3.44 13.85 -12.48
CA ARG A 203 -4.65 13.15 -12.03
C ARG A 203 -4.70 12.96 -10.52
N THR A 204 -3.55 12.72 -9.90
CA THR A 204 -3.45 12.49 -8.45
C THR A 204 -3.12 13.75 -7.66
N GLY A 205 -2.60 14.80 -8.30
CA GLY A 205 -2.17 16.04 -7.65
C GLY A 205 -0.91 15.89 -6.78
N LEU A 206 -0.31 14.69 -6.74
CA LEU A 206 0.89 14.41 -5.96
C LEU A 206 2.06 15.27 -6.46
N PRO A 207 2.85 15.86 -5.57
CA PRO A 207 4.05 16.57 -5.97
C PRO A 207 5.08 15.60 -6.56
N ARG A 208 5.75 16.03 -7.63
CA ARG A 208 6.89 15.28 -8.19
C ARG A 208 8.15 15.40 -7.35
N ASP A 209 8.28 16.51 -6.64
CA ASP A 209 9.34 16.71 -5.66
C ASP A 209 9.15 15.76 -4.46
N PRO A 210 10.10 14.83 -4.21
CA PRO A 210 10.02 13.89 -3.10
C PRO A 210 9.97 14.54 -1.71
N TYR A 211 10.44 15.78 -1.55
CA TYR A 211 10.43 16.50 -0.27
C TYR A 211 9.14 17.30 -0.04
N ALA A 212 8.31 17.46 -1.06
CA ALA A 212 7.03 18.16 -0.99
C ALA A 212 5.86 17.26 -0.59
N LEU A 213 6.07 15.95 -0.44
CA LEU A 213 5.05 15.04 0.04
C LEU A 213 4.58 15.39 1.45
N ARG A 214 3.29 15.16 1.71
CA ARG A 214 2.59 15.49 2.95
C ARG A 214 1.54 14.40 3.22
N PRO A 215 1.06 14.23 4.46
CA PRO A 215 0.16 13.11 4.79
C PRO A 215 -1.10 13.02 3.92
N HIS A 216 -1.75 14.13 3.57
CA HIS A 216 -2.93 14.11 2.68
C HIS A 216 -2.63 13.59 1.26
N HIS A 217 -1.38 13.74 0.79
CA HIS A 217 -0.95 13.13 -0.47
C HIS A 217 -0.89 11.59 -0.34
N LEU A 218 -0.54 11.06 0.84
CA LEU A 218 -0.58 9.62 1.10
C LEU A 218 -2.00 9.09 1.23
N ASP A 219 -2.93 9.86 1.78
CA ASP A 219 -4.35 9.49 1.75
C ASP A 219 -4.85 9.30 0.32
N THR A 220 -4.45 10.20 -0.57
CA THR A 220 -4.74 10.12 -2.01
C THR A 220 -4.09 8.87 -2.63
N ALA A 221 -2.78 8.67 -2.41
CA ALA A 221 -2.05 7.54 -2.96
C ALA A 221 -2.60 6.19 -2.48
N ARG A 222 -2.92 6.08 -1.18
CA ARG A 222 -3.55 4.92 -0.59
C ARG A 222 -4.94 4.67 -1.19
N GLY A 223 -5.75 5.71 -1.34
CA GLY A 223 -7.07 5.59 -1.96
C GLY A 223 -7.00 5.09 -3.41
N VAL A 224 -6.01 5.54 -4.18
CA VAL A 224 -5.75 5.05 -5.54
C VAL A 224 -5.30 3.59 -5.52
N LEU A 225 -4.39 3.22 -4.61
CA LEU A 225 -3.91 1.85 -4.47
C LEU A 225 -5.04 0.89 -4.07
N ASP A 226 -5.85 1.24 -3.06
CA ASP A 226 -7.00 0.44 -2.61
C ASP A 226 -8.01 0.24 -3.77
N GLN A 227 -8.27 1.28 -4.57
CA GLN A 227 -9.10 1.16 -5.77
C GLN A 227 -8.47 0.26 -6.83
N ALA A 228 -7.16 0.36 -7.06
CA ALA A 228 -6.43 -0.48 -8.02
C ALA A 228 -6.52 -1.95 -7.60
N ILE A 229 -6.25 -2.26 -6.33
CA ILE A 229 -6.37 -3.62 -5.77
C ILE A 229 -7.79 -4.14 -5.98
N ALA A 230 -8.82 -3.35 -5.66
CA ALA A 230 -10.22 -3.75 -5.88
C ALA A 230 -10.54 -3.98 -7.37
N ALA A 231 -9.97 -3.19 -8.28
CA ALA A 231 -10.14 -3.37 -9.72
C ALA A 231 -9.45 -4.64 -10.23
N LEU A 232 -8.26 -4.96 -9.71
CA LEU A 232 -7.57 -6.20 -10.00
C LEU A 232 -8.34 -7.41 -9.47
N ASP A 233 -8.83 -7.33 -8.24
CA ASP A 233 -9.59 -8.41 -7.61
C ASP A 233 -10.90 -8.72 -8.34
N ARG A 234 -11.58 -7.71 -8.90
CA ARG A 234 -12.73 -7.93 -9.79
C ARG A 234 -12.38 -8.72 -11.05
N ARG A 235 -11.16 -8.60 -11.57
CA ARG A 235 -10.67 -9.38 -12.72
C ARG A 235 -10.19 -10.78 -12.33
N LEU A 236 -10.16 -11.08 -11.03
CA LEU A 236 -9.76 -12.35 -10.44
C LEU A 236 -10.93 -13.01 -9.68
N ASP A 237 -12.17 -12.60 -9.96
CA ASP A 237 -13.39 -13.12 -9.31
C ASP A 237 -13.31 -13.14 -7.78
N GLY A 238 -12.73 -12.07 -7.20
CA GLY A 238 -12.59 -11.91 -5.76
C GLY A 238 -11.49 -12.75 -5.12
N ALA A 239 -10.71 -13.50 -5.90
CA ALA A 239 -9.70 -14.42 -5.37
C ALA A 239 -8.56 -13.73 -4.62
N LEU A 240 -8.27 -12.46 -4.93
CA LEU A 240 -7.19 -11.68 -4.30
C LEU A 240 -7.59 -11.22 -2.90
N THR A 241 -8.86 -10.92 -2.65
CA THR A 241 -9.32 -10.44 -1.34
C THR A 241 -10.14 -11.43 -0.52
N ARG A 242 -10.47 -12.59 -1.08
CA ARG A 242 -11.16 -13.69 -0.38
C ARG A 242 -10.54 -13.96 0.99
N ASP A 243 -11.41 -14.11 1.99
CA ASP A 243 -11.06 -14.37 3.40
C ASP A 243 -10.09 -13.34 4.01
N ALA A 244 -10.02 -12.14 3.44
CA ALA A 244 -9.06 -11.11 3.82
C ALA A 244 -7.59 -11.60 3.76
N ARG A 245 -7.25 -12.51 2.85
CA ARG A 245 -5.88 -13.06 2.67
C ARG A 245 -4.76 -12.02 2.50
N HIS A 246 -5.10 -10.88 1.92
CA HIS A 246 -4.17 -9.78 1.74
C HIS A 246 -4.05 -8.93 3.02
N ARG A 247 -4.94 -9.06 4.01
CA ARG A 247 -4.92 -8.24 5.23
C ARG A 247 -4.65 -9.03 6.51
N LYS A 248 -4.64 -10.36 6.44
CA LYS A 248 -4.44 -11.24 7.60
C LYS A 248 -3.45 -12.34 7.26
N GLU A 249 -2.58 -12.64 8.20
CA GLU A 249 -1.74 -13.83 8.13
C GLU A 249 -2.51 -15.03 8.72
N PRO A 250 -2.45 -16.21 8.08
CA PRO A 250 -3.03 -17.41 8.66
C PRO A 250 -2.17 -17.85 9.86
N CYS A 251 -2.80 -17.91 11.03
CA CYS A 251 -2.16 -18.35 12.28
C CYS A 251 -2.76 -19.67 12.76
N ARG A 252 -1.90 -20.53 13.31
CA ARG A 252 -2.27 -21.79 13.96
C ARG A 252 -1.56 -21.90 15.30
N ILE A 253 -2.30 -22.29 16.34
CA ILE A 253 -1.69 -22.67 17.63
C ILE A 253 -1.28 -24.13 17.57
N LEU A 254 -0.02 -24.39 17.87
CA LEU A 254 0.52 -25.72 18.09
C LEU A 254 0.54 -25.99 19.59
N PRO A 255 0.00 -27.14 20.05
CA PRO A 255 0.05 -27.51 21.45
C PRO A 255 1.51 -27.67 21.91
N PRO A 256 1.81 -27.41 23.20
CA PRO A 256 3.13 -27.65 23.74
C PRO A 256 3.56 -29.10 23.48
N ARG A 257 4.73 -29.29 22.87
CA ARG A 257 5.29 -30.64 22.70
C ARG A 257 5.60 -31.22 24.09
N PRO A 258 5.16 -32.46 24.40
CA PRO A 258 5.65 -33.14 25.60
C PRO A 258 7.17 -33.25 25.51
N LEU A 259 7.87 -32.87 26.58
CA LEU A 259 9.30 -33.11 26.71
C LEU A 259 9.55 -34.62 26.59
N ALA A 260 10.38 -35.00 25.63
CA ALA A 260 10.84 -36.38 25.44
C ALA A 260 11.88 -36.76 26.49
#